data_AF-A0A091RJD5-F1
#
_entry.id   AF-A0A091RJD5-F1
#
_cell.length_a   1.000
_cell.length_b   1.000
_cell.length_c   1.000
_cell.angle_alpha   90.00
_cell.angle_beta   90.00
_cell.angle_gamma   90.00
#
_symmetry.space_group_name_H-M   'P 1'
#
loop_
_entity.id
_entity.type
_entity.pdbx_description
1 polymer ?
#
loop_
_entity_poly.entity_id
_entity_poly.type
_entity_poly.pdbx_seq_one_letter_code
_entity_poly.pdbx_strand_id
1 'polypeptide(L)'
;DLEVLLEGVTEFKIEDDSAPSDLLIHGALAFPIAMNDSQQAFLAAAHYGRGRVVVLSHESFFQASAMKTFILNAIGWLDAGKGGQVGIAGDLQDFFTLLNQEKIPCKVTGLQENLSVYCCKAYSDKEVEKVHEFVSRGGGLLVGGQAWSWAAGNADENAIAGFPWNKRLQKFGVGILDFIPESTQPVSHPDKVSSQYHFRKALSRFQQNLEKKEALKPPYSSWLKKLARDSAVFLRIPAQTSQVIRSVQKEMAELVLSQGVPDVTADNPIKGSSEDMVLINIAAELYDSFPEVRKQMSAPNQNLPEMTTSPAVTVKIDGRNEGPKAWRSTGLYIPPRRTATLHFPASAVAANLEVQIGCHTDDLSHAAKMKRPPLVVKKFKVEKTTMEVSSLWGGLIYIIVPEESTLGQISVTIKEAVQAPFFRLGETDVSAWQSTISQYPAPWAELATENIILTVPAADVRHMDNPERLLSIWSKMMNEIARLAAIPATFPRPERMVGDVQISYG
;
A
#
# COMPACT_ATOMS: atom_id res chain seq x y z
N ASP A 1 21.64 16.71 19.38
CA ASP A 1 21.18 16.72 17.97
C ASP A 1 19.99 17.62 17.76
N LEU A 2 18.80 17.28 18.28
CA LEU A 2 17.60 18.10 18.03
C LEU A 2 17.72 19.53 18.55
N GLU A 3 18.33 19.76 19.72
CA GLU A 3 18.59 21.12 20.22
C GLU A 3 19.39 21.97 19.23
N VAL A 4 20.41 21.39 18.59
CA VAL A 4 21.23 22.07 17.58
C VAL A 4 20.43 22.30 16.30
N LEU A 5 19.71 21.28 15.82
CA LEU A 5 18.93 21.37 14.58
C LEU A 5 17.78 22.38 14.70
N LEU A 6 17.17 22.50 15.87
CA LEU A 6 15.99 23.31 16.14
C LEU A 6 16.33 24.66 16.82
N GLU A 7 17.61 25.02 16.96
CA GLU A 7 18.01 26.26 17.60
C GLU A 7 17.39 27.47 16.88
N GLY A 8 16.60 28.26 17.60
CA GLY A 8 15.90 29.43 17.03
C GLY A 8 14.76 29.10 16.06
N VAL A 9 14.35 27.83 15.92
CA VAL A 9 13.22 27.40 15.09
C VAL A 9 11.96 27.29 15.96
N THR A 10 10.95 28.11 15.68
CA THR A 10 9.71 28.16 16.49
C THR A 10 8.54 27.40 15.86
N GLU A 11 8.46 27.35 14.54
CA GLU A 11 7.41 26.66 13.80
C GLU A 11 7.93 26.19 12.43
N PHE A 12 7.37 25.10 11.92
CA PHE A 12 7.58 24.69 10.54
C PHE A 12 6.36 25.09 9.71
N LYS A 13 6.48 26.18 8.96
CA LYS A 13 5.45 26.60 7.98
C LYS A 13 5.76 25.97 6.63
N ILE A 14 4.88 25.06 6.23
CA ILE A 14 4.86 24.51 4.88
C ILE A 14 4.05 25.50 4.05
N GLU A 15 4.67 26.08 3.03
CA GLU A 15 4.01 27.03 2.11
C GLU A 15 2.97 26.26 1.26
N ASP A 16 1.85 26.93 0.93
CA ASP A 16 0.82 26.38 0.04
C ASP A 16 1.49 25.95 -1.29
N ASP A 17 1.09 24.79 -1.82
CA ASP A 17 1.70 24.07 -2.97
C ASP A 17 2.91 23.15 -2.69
N SER A 18 3.44 23.07 -1.46
CA SER A 18 4.60 22.21 -1.12
C SER A 18 4.23 20.98 -0.28
N ALA A 19 3.39 20.09 -0.80
CA ALA A 19 2.93 18.90 -0.07
C ALA A 19 4.10 17.95 0.30
N PRO A 20 4.48 17.84 1.58
CA PRO A 20 5.58 16.99 1.99
C PRO A 20 5.22 15.50 1.87
N SER A 21 6.22 14.66 1.65
CA SER A 21 6.08 13.22 1.85
C SER A 21 6.17 12.85 3.34
N ASP A 22 5.53 11.75 3.72
CA ASP A 22 5.79 11.07 5.00
C ASP A 22 7.13 10.33 4.94
N LEU A 23 7.80 10.18 6.07
CA LEU A 23 9.09 9.52 6.19
C LEU A 23 8.97 8.28 7.08
N LEU A 24 9.39 7.13 6.55
CA LEU A 24 9.62 5.92 7.33
C LEU A 24 10.98 6.00 8.01
N ILE A 25 11.01 6.21 9.32
CA ILE A 25 12.25 6.28 10.10
C ILE A 25 12.44 4.97 10.85
N HIS A 26 13.42 4.19 10.41
CA HIS A 26 13.68 2.83 10.88
C HIS A 26 15.16 2.57 11.25
N GLY A 27 16.08 3.48 10.94
CA GLY A 27 17.49 3.34 11.31
C GLY A 27 17.70 3.43 12.82
N ALA A 28 18.59 2.61 13.39
CA ALA A 28 18.87 2.68 14.83
C ALA A 28 19.44 4.04 15.28
N LEU A 29 20.07 4.78 14.37
CA LEU A 29 20.61 6.11 14.57
C LEU A 29 19.88 7.18 13.74
N ALA A 30 18.70 6.84 13.21
CA ALA A 30 17.83 7.77 12.52
C ALA A 30 16.75 8.27 13.50
N PHE A 31 16.36 9.54 13.38
CA PHE A 31 15.38 10.15 14.26
C PHE A 31 14.55 11.21 13.52
N PRO A 32 13.26 11.36 13.87
CA PRO A 32 12.45 12.45 13.35
C PRO A 32 12.95 13.79 13.87
N ILE A 33 12.97 14.78 12.99
CA ILE A 33 13.18 16.19 13.36
C ILE A 33 11.83 16.86 13.60
N ALA A 34 10.88 16.61 12.68
CA ALA A 34 9.55 17.21 12.72
C ALA A 34 8.50 16.20 12.25
N MET A 35 7.37 16.20 12.96
CA MET A 35 6.23 15.30 12.71
C MET A 35 4.92 16.02 12.94
N ASN A 36 3.85 15.50 12.35
CA ASN A 36 2.48 15.94 12.62
C ASN A 36 1.83 15.20 13.80
N ASP A 37 0.64 15.67 14.21
CA ASP A 37 -0.17 15.04 15.27
C ASP A 37 -0.56 13.59 14.96
N SER A 38 -0.57 13.22 13.68
CA SER A 38 -0.78 11.85 13.19
C SER A 38 0.50 11.01 13.16
N GLN A 39 1.61 11.51 13.74
CA GLN A 39 2.92 10.86 13.81
C GLN A 39 3.60 10.66 12.44
N GLN A 40 3.20 11.42 11.43
CA GLN A 40 3.85 11.41 10.11
C GLN A 40 5.02 12.37 10.13
N ALA A 41 6.20 11.89 9.76
CA ALA A 41 7.43 12.69 9.78
C ALA A 41 7.65 13.34 8.42
N PHE A 42 8.00 14.63 8.41
CA PHE A 42 8.35 15.37 7.18
C PHE A 42 9.78 15.90 7.17
N LEU A 43 10.49 15.79 8.30
CA LEU A 43 11.93 16.00 8.41
C LEU A 43 12.55 14.89 9.24
N ALA A 44 13.67 14.34 8.77
CA ALA A 44 14.41 13.31 9.50
C ALA A 44 15.92 13.55 9.41
N ALA A 45 16.65 13.07 10.42
CA ALA A 45 18.10 13.01 10.41
C ALA A 45 18.59 11.62 10.77
N ALA A 46 19.83 11.31 10.38
CA ALA A 46 20.51 10.09 10.78
C ALA A 46 22.01 10.29 10.93
N HIS A 47 22.61 9.58 11.87
CA HIS A 47 24.06 9.33 11.85
C HIS A 47 24.35 8.06 11.07
N TYR A 48 25.37 8.07 10.22
CA TYR A 48 25.77 6.90 9.44
C TYR A 48 27.27 6.84 9.22
N GLY A 49 27.91 5.76 9.67
CA GLY A 49 29.37 5.67 9.69
C GLY A 49 29.96 6.80 10.53
N ARG A 50 30.78 7.66 9.92
CA ARG A 50 31.30 8.89 10.54
C ARG A 50 30.54 10.14 10.14
N GLY A 51 29.59 10.04 9.22
CA GLY A 51 28.86 11.16 8.64
C GLY A 51 27.44 11.28 9.16
N ARG A 52 26.72 12.22 8.55
CA ARG A 52 25.40 12.67 8.98
C ARG A 52 24.51 12.90 7.76
N VAL A 53 23.21 12.67 7.91
CA VAL A 53 22.21 12.84 6.86
C VAL A 53 21.04 13.62 7.40
N VAL A 54 20.52 14.56 6.62
CA VAL A 54 19.23 15.24 6.82
C VAL A 54 18.40 15.05 5.56
N VAL A 55 17.15 14.62 5.75
CA VAL A 55 16.18 14.39 4.67
C VAL A 55 15.04 15.39 4.80
N LEU A 56 14.83 16.16 3.73
CA LEU A 56 13.68 17.05 3.53
C LEU A 56 12.66 16.29 2.67
N SER A 57 11.40 16.21 3.10
CA SER A 57 10.39 15.45 2.36
C SER A 57 9.74 16.21 1.20
N HIS A 58 10.31 17.35 0.83
CA HIS A 58 10.01 18.11 -0.39
C HIS A 58 11.24 18.98 -0.77
N GLU A 59 11.52 19.16 -2.07
CA GLU A 59 12.65 19.95 -2.54
C GLU A 59 12.47 21.47 -2.37
N SER A 60 11.22 21.97 -2.33
CA SER A 60 10.97 23.41 -2.11
C SER A 60 11.45 23.88 -0.73
N PHE A 61 11.65 22.98 0.23
CA PHE A 61 12.12 23.31 1.57
C PHE A 61 13.55 23.87 1.59
N PHE A 62 14.33 23.68 0.52
CA PHE A 62 15.62 24.36 0.36
C PHE A 62 15.48 25.89 0.27
N GLN A 63 14.32 26.39 -0.19
CA GLN A 63 14.09 27.79 -0.51
C GLN A 63 13.01 28.44 0.36
N ALA A 64 12.14 27.63 0.99
CA ALA A 64 11.07 28.11 1.85
C ALA A 64 11.62 29.04 2.95
N SER A 65 11.08 30.25 3.01
CA SER A 65 11.56 31.31 3.91
C SER A 65 11.49 30.89 5.38
N ALA A 66 10.42 30.16 5.74
CA ALA A 66 10.20 29.60 7.07
C ALA A 66 11.19 28.48 7.44
N MET A 67 11.85 27.85 6.46
CA MET A 67 12.83 26.78 6.69
C MET A 67 14.25 27.32 6.83
N LYS A 68 14.50 28.60 6.52
CA LYS A 68 15.84 29.18 6.45
C LYS A 68 16.69 28.89 7.69
N THR A 69 16.19 29.22 8.89
CA THR A 69 16.92 29.00 10.16
C THR A 69 17.27 27.53 10.35
N PHE A 70 16.29 26.64 10.14
CA PHE A 70 16.49 25.20 10.24
C PHE A 70 17.55 24.69 9.25
N ILE A 71 17.51 25.16 8.00
CA ILE A 71 18.47 24.73 6.97
C ILE A 71 19.89 25.15 7.33
N LEU A 72 20.09 26.37 7.86
CA LEU A 72 21.41 26.81 8.33
C LEU A 72 21.93 25.95 9.48
N ASN A 73 21.07 25.64 10.45
CA ASN A 73 21.40 24.72 11.54
C ASN A 73 21.74 23.32 11.03
N ALA A 74 20.97 22.82 10.05
CA ALA A 74 21.20 21.53 9.42
C ALA A 74 22.56 21.49 8.72
N ILE A 75 22.95 22.52 7.98
CA ILE A 75 24.27 22.61 7.34
C ILE A 75 25.39 22.57 8.40
N GLY A 76 25.26 23.36 9.48
CA GLY A 76 26.25 23.33 10.57
C GLY A 76 26.35 21.97 11.26
N TRP A 77 25.20 21.33 11.52
CA TRP A 77 25.15 19.99 12.10
C TRP A 77 25.74 18.94 11.14
N LEU A 78 25.50 19.04 9.83
CA LEU A 78 26.04 18.12 8.83
C LEU A 78 27.56 18.28 8.65
N ASP A 79 28.07 19.52 8.68
CA ASP A 79 29.50 19.80 8.59
C ASP A 79 30.26 19.20 9.77
N ALA A 80 29.64 19.22 10.96
CA ALA A 80 30.20 18.68 12.20
C ALA A 80 31.53 19.33 12.62
N GLY A 81 31.70 20.61 12.31
CA GLY A 81 32.88 21.41 12.69
C GLY A 81 34.10 21.17 11.82
N LYS A 82 33.94 20.53 10.64
CA LYS A 82 35.03 20.34 9.68
C LYS A 82 35.42 21.65 8.99
N GLY A 83 34.50 22.61 8.88
CA GLY A 83 34.72 23.89 8.23
C GLY A 83 35.07 23.76 6.75
N GLY A 84 34.59 22.69 6.09
CA GLY A 84 34.87 22.41 4.69
C GLY A 84 33.93 23.16 3.76
N GLN A 85 34.09 22.92 2.45
CA GLN A 85 33.24 23.52 1.44
C GLN A 85 31.93 22.74 1.29
N VAL A 86 30.81 23.47 1.24
CA VAL A 86 29.48 22.92 0.92
C VAL A 86 29.31 22.79 -0.60
N GLY A 87 29.09 21.59 -1.10
CA GLY A 87 28.76 21.36 -2.51
C GLY A 87 27.25 21.37 -2.73
N ILE A 88 26.81 22.06 -3.78
CA ILE A 88 25.39 22.19 -4.13
C ILE A 88 25.18 21.68 -5.55
N ALA A 89 24.24 20.76 -5.72
CA ALA A 89 23.87 20.25 -7.04
C ALA A 89 23.43 21.37 -7.98
N GLY A 90 23.72 21.22 -9.28
CA GLY A 90 23.54 22.28 -10.29
C GLY A 90 22.12 22.81 -10.48
N ASP A 91 21.11 22.05 -10.05
CA ASP A 91 19.69 22.36 -10.13
C ASP A 91 19.12 23.02 -8.85
N LEU A 92 20.00 23.44 -7.93
CA LEU A 92 19.70 24.14 -6.68
C LEU A 92 20.34 25.55 -6.65
N GLN A 93 20.22 26.31 -7.74
CA GLN A 93 20.88 27.62 -7.88
C GLN A 93 20.40 28.67 -6.87
N ASP A 94 19.10 28.72 -6.57
CA ASP A 94 18.62 29.70 -5.59
C ASP A 94 19.08 29.33 -4.18
N PHE A 95 19.27 28.03 -3.89
CA PHE A 95 19.84 27.57 -2.63
C PHE A 95 21.32 27.97 -2.50
N PHE A 96 22.09 27.90 -3.60
CA PHE A 96 23.44 28.46 -3.65
C PHE A 96 23.44 29.97 -3.36
N THR A 97 22.49 30.71 -3.93
CA THR A 97 22.34 32.14 -3.69
C THR A 97 22.04 32.43 -2.21
N LEU A 98 21.13 31.67 -1.59
CA LEU A 98 20.80 31.77 -0.17
C LEU A 98 22.03 31.54 0.71
N LEU A 99 22.78 30.46 0.50
CA LEU A 99 23.96 30.14 1.31
C LEU A 99 25.09 31.16 1.16
N ASN A 100 25.27 31.73 -0.03
CA ASN A 100 26.24 32.81 -0.24
C ASN A 100 25.86 34.10 0.49
N GLN A 101 24.57 34.47 0.51
CA GLN A 101 24.09 35.63 1.26
C GLN A 101 24.37 35.47 2.76
N GLU A 102 24.23 34.25 3.27
CA GLU A 102 24.58 33.87 4.65
C GLU A 102 26.07 33.61 4.88
N LYS A 103 26.91 33.88 3.86
CA LYS A 103 28.38 33.74 3.91
C LYS A 103 28.87 32.33 4.25
N ILE A 104 28.08 31.30 3.93
CA ILE A 104 28.48 29.90 4.06
C ILE A 104 29.38 29.53 2.87
N PRO A 105 30.60 29.01 3.09
CA PRO A 105 31.50 28.61 1.99
C PRO A 105 30.88 27.49 1.14
N CYS A 106 30.35 27.84 -0.03
CA CYS A 106 29.69 26.89 -0.91
C CYS A 106 30.16 27.00 -2.37
N LYS A 107 29.93 25.94 -3.15
CA LYS A 107 30.12 25.94 -4.60
C LYS A 107 29.07 25.08 -5.28
N VAL A 108 28.67 25.46 -6.49
CA VAL A 108 27.88 24.61 -7.37
C VAL A 108 28.77 23.52 -7.95
N THR A 109 28.48 22.27 -7.64
CA THR A 109 29.29 21.12 -8.07
C THR A 109 28.52 19.81 -7.94
N GLY A 110 28.95 18.76 -8.65
CA GLY A 110 28.55 17.39 -8.32
C GLY A 110 29.27 16.89 -7.07
N LEU A 111 28.99 15.66 -6.64
CA LEU A 111 29.62 15.12 -5.44
C LEU A 111 31.14 14.93 -5.62
N GLN A 112 31.93 15.56 -4.74
CA GLN A 112 33.39 15.49 -4.67
C GLN A 112 33.85 15.04 -3.27
N GLU A 113 35.00 14.36 -3.18
CA GLU A 113 35.50 13.80 -1.92
C GLU A 113 35.91 14.83 -0.87
N ASN A 114 36.27 16.06 -1.29
CA ASN A 114 36.77 17.12 -0.41
C ASN A 114 35.67 18.03 0.16
N LEU A 115 34.40 17.75 -0.13
CA LEU A 115 33.28 18.49 0.44
C LEU A 115 33.09 18.11 1.90
N SER A 116 32.66 19.04 2.75
CA SER A 116 32.18 18.68 4.08
C SER A 116 30.71 18.30 4.07
N VAL A 117 29.92 19.00 3.25
CA VAL A 117 28.48 18.78 3.07
C VAL A 117 28.15 18.75 1.58
N TYR A 118 27.25 17.85 1.17
CA TYR A 118 26.68 17.81 -0.16
C TYR A 118 25.16 17.96 -0.11
N CYS A 119 24.64 18.89 -0.93
CA CYS A 119 23.23 19.25 -0.98
C CYS A 119 22.65 18.90 -2.36
N CYS A 120 21.61 18.07 -2.42
CA CYS A 120 21.05 17.60 -3.69
C CYS A 120 19.56 17.28 -3.61
N LYS A 121 18.91 17.15 -4.77
CA LYS A 121 17.52 16.65 -4.87
C LYS A 121 17.47 15.14 -5.03
N ALA A 122 16.38 14.54 -4.55
CA ALA A 122 16.14 13.10 -4.56
C ALA A 122 15.67 12.53 -5.92
N TYR A 123 16.18 13.02 -7.06
CA TYR A 123 15.67 12.64 -8.40
C TYR A 123 16.72 12.13 -9.40
N SER A 124 18.02 12.21 -9.08
CA SER A 124 19.10 11.79 -9.99
C SER A 124 19.82 10.54 -9.49
N ASP A 125 20.05 9.59 -10.39
CA ASP A 125 20.79 8.35 -10.13
C ASP A 125 22.31 8.46 -10.35
N LYS A 126 22.78 9.58 -10.91
CA LYS A 126 24.14 9.69 -11.48
C LYS A 126 25.28 9.62 -10.45
N GLU A 127 25.01 9.78 -9.16
CA GLU A 127 26.04 9.87 -8.10
C GLU A 127 25.79 8.93 -6.91
N VAL A 128 24.88 7.98 -7.09
CA VAL A 128 24.20 7.24 -6.03
C VAL A 128 25.10 6.31 -5.18
N GLU A 129 26.17 5.72 -5.72
CA GLU A 129 27.14 4.96 -4.90
C GLU A 129 28.13 5.87 -4.16
N LYS A 130 28.53 6.98 -4.80
CA LYS A 130 29.47 7.93 -4.21
C LYS A 130 28.91 8.58 -2.95
N VAL A 131 27.59 8.81 -2.90
CA VAL A 131 26.90 9.39 -1.73
C VAL A 131 27.05 8.50 -0.50
N HIS A 132 26.89 7.20 -0.65
CA HIS A 132 27.01 6.26 0.48
C HIS A 132 28.43 6.25 1.05
N GLU A 133 29.43 6.17 0.18
CA GLU A 133 30.85 6.23 0.57
C GLU A 133 31.20 7.56 1.24
N PHE A 134 30.78 8.67 0.64
CA PHE A 134 30.97 10.02 1.16
C PHE A 134 30.46 10.17 2.59
N VAL A 135 29.19 9.80 2.84
CA VAL A 135 28.59 9.87 4.18
C VAL A 135 29.31 8.91 5.13
N SER A 136 29.58 7.67 4.71
CA SER A 136 30.25 6.68 5.57
C SER A 136 31.62 7.15 6.09
N ARG A 137 32.34 7.94 5.28
CA ARG A 137 33.67 8.50 5.58
C ARG A 137 33.64 9.79 6.40
N GLY A 138 32.47 10.37 6.62
CA GLY A 138 32.33 11.59 7.42
C GLY A 138 31.57 12.72 6.76
N GLY A 139 31.23 12.61 5.48
CA GLY A 139 30.48 13.63 4.75
C GLY A 139 29.08 13.86 5.34
N GLY A 140 28.62 15.11 5.24
CA GLY A 140 27.25 15.49 5.55
C GLY A 140 26.37 15.50 4.31
N LEU A 141 25.22 14.85 4.32
CA LEU A 141 24.26 14.87 3.22
C LEU A 141 23.00 15.64 3.60
N LEU A 142 22.67 16.68 2.85
CA LEU A 142 21.35 17.32 2.88
C LEU A 142 20.62 16.95 1.58
N VAL A 143 19.53 16.21 1.69
CA VAL A 143 18.78 15.75 0.52
C VAL A 143 17.31 16.12 0.64
N GLY A 144 16.73 16.66 -0.43
CA GLY A 144 15.32 17.01 -0.48
C GLY A 144 14.59 16.39 -1.65
N GLY A 145 13.37 15.90 -1.42
CA GLY A 145 12.49 15.47 -2.49
C GLY A 145 11.26 14.72 -1.98
N GLN A 146 10.35 14.45 -2.90
CA GLN A 146 9.09 13.76 -2.64
C GLN A 146 8.91 12.55 -3.56
N ALA A 147 8.24 11.51 -3.08
CA ALA A 147 8.02 10.29 -3.85
C ALA A 147 6.62 10.20 -4.48
N TRP A 148 5.66 11.04 -4.07
CA TRP A 148 4.27 10.99 -4.54
C TRP A 148 4.13 11.35 -6.03
N SER A 149 4.91 12.30 -6.53
CA SER A 149 4.93 12.67 -7.95
C SER A 149 5.53 11.57 -8.80
N TRP A 150 6.58 10.91 -8.32
CA TRP A 150 7.12 9.72 -8.95
C TRP A 150 6.07 8.59 -8.97
N ALA A 151 5.36 8.38 -7.85
CA ALA A 151 4.33 7.35 -7.74
C ALA A 151 3.14 7.61 -8.70
N ALA A 152 2.78 8.87 -8.94
CA ALA A 152 1.73 9.22 -9.89
C ALA A 152 2.03 8.74 -11.33
N GLY A 153 3.31 8.75 -11.73
CA GLY A 153 3.75 8.19 -13.02
C GLY A 153 4.05 6.67 -12.99
N ASN A 154 4.09 6.06 -11.81
CA ASN A 154 4.46 4.65 -11.58
C ASN A 154 3.43 3.97 -10.67
N ALA A 155 2.14 4.10 -11.00
CA ALA A 155 1.03 3.69 -10.12
C ALA A 155 1.05 2.20 -9.72
N ASP A 156 1.70 1.34 -10.50
CA ASP A 156 1.86 -0.09 -10.22
C ASP A 156 3.05 -0.40 -9.29
N GLU A 157 3.89 0.58 -8.97
CA GLU A 157 5.08 0.41 -8.15
C GLU A 157 4.93 1.03 -6.75
N ASN A 158 5.52 0.38 -5.74
CA ASN A 158 5.56 0.96 -4.41
C ASN A 158 6.71 1.95 -4.26
N ALA A 159 6.41 3.19 -3.83
CA ALA A 159 7.41 4.23 -3.59
C ALA A 159 8.59 3.78 -2.71
N ILE A 160 8.38 2.99 -1.65
CA ILE A 160 9.50 2.55 -0.79
C ILE A 160 10.49 1.67 -1.55
N ALA A 161 10.03 0.88 -2.52
CA ALA A 161 10.86 -0.06 -3.27
C ALA A 161 11.37 0.52 -4.61
N GLY A 162 10.53 1.28 -5.31
CA GLY A 162 10.76 1.76 -6.67
C GLY A 162 11.38 3.17 -6.74
N PHE A 163 11.06 4.07 -5.80
CA PHE A 163 11.59 5.43 -5.83
C PHE A 163 13.13 5.40 -5.75
N PRO A 164 13.85 5.98 -6.74
CA PRO A 164 15.27 5.71 -6.89
C PRO A 164 16.12 6.04 -5.65
N TRP A 165 15.80 7.12 -4.96
CA TRP A 165 16.51 7.54 -3.76
C TRP A 165 16.22 6.69 -2.52
N ASN A 166 15.08 6.02 -2.45
CA ASN A 166 14.78 5.12 -1.33
C ASN A 166 15.75 3.94 -1.26
N LYS A 167 16.25 3.47 -2.41
CA LYS A 167 17.32 2.43 -2.46
C LYS A 167 18.61 2.85 -1.74
N ARG A 168 18.80 4.12 -1.41
CA ARG A 168 19.94 4.63 -0.63
C ARG A 168 19.55 5.15 0.73
N LEU A 169 18.45 5.89 0.84
CA LEU A 169 17.98 6.38 2.13
C LEU A 169 17.69 5.20 3.09
N GLN A 170 17.26 4.05 2.58
CA GLN A 170 17.12 2.82 3.37
C GLN A 170 18.41 2.39 4.07
N LYS A 171 19.59 2.62 3.45
CA LYS A 171 20.89 2.35 4.09
C LYS A 171 21.11 3.26 5.30
N PHE A 172 20.63 4.50 5.23
CA PHE A 172 20.66 5.48 6.32
C PHE A 172 19.49 5.31 7.30
N GLY A 173 18.56 4.40 7.01
CA GLY A 173 17.42 4.11 7.87
C GLY A 173 16.24 5.05 7.72
N VAL A 174 16.10 5.70 6.58
CA VAL A 174 14.99 6.61 6.24
C VAL A 174 14.39 6.19 4.90
N GLY A 175 13.07 6.31 4.72
CA GLY A 175 12.41 6.11 3.44
C GLY A 175 11.38 7.19 3.18
N ILE A 176 11.37 7.77 1.98
CA ILE A 176 10.37 8.75 1.53
C ILE A 176 9.14 7.99 1.04
N LEU A 177 7.99 8.27 1.62
CA LEU A 177 6.72 7.60 1.33
C LEU A 177 5.81 8.51 0.49
N ASP A 178 4.51 8.27 0.59
CA ASP A 178 3.48 9.08 -0.05
C ASP A 178 3.27 10.43 0.66
N PHE A 179 2.48 11.31 0.04
CA PHE A 179 2.21 12.65 0.56
C PHE A 179 1.49 12.66 1.91
N ILE A 180 1.74 13.71 2.68
CA ILE A 180 0.98 14.07 3.88
C ILE A 180 -0.12 15.03 3.43
N PRO A 181 -1.41 14.70 3.63
CA PRO A 181 -2.49 15.66 3.44
C PRO A 181 -2.27 16.85 4.38
N GLU A 182 -2.29 18.06 3.84
CA GLU A 182 -1.98 19.36 4.48
C GLU A 182 -1.96 19.40 6.02
N SER A 183 -0.88 19.96 6.58
CA SER A 183 -0.93 20.61 7.89
C SER A 183 0.25 21.54 8.10
N THR A 184 0.00 22.79 8.49
CA THR A 184 0.97 23.62 9.23
C THR A 184 1.25 22.96 10.57
N GLN A 185 2.52 22.84 10.97
CA GLN A 185 2.90 22.09 12.19
C GLN A 185 3.76 22.95 13.14
N PRO A 186 3.37 23.11 14.41
CA PRO A 186 4.23 23.73 15.40
C PRO A 186 5.49 22.86 15.62
N VAL A 187 6.62 23.48 15.97
CA VAL A 187 7.84 22.73 16.31
C VAL A 187 7.59 21.92 17.58
N SER A 188 7.86 20.61 17.51
CA SER A 188 7.87 19.77 18.69
C SER A 188 9.05 20.15 19.59
N HIS A 189 8.78 20.50 20.85
CA HIS A 189 9.84 20.84 21.81
C HIS A 189 10.86 19.69 21.98
N PRO A 190 12.16 19.98 22.07
CA PRO A 190 13.23 18.98 22.22
C PRO A 190 13.02 18.02 23.39
N ASP A 191 12.38 18.44 24.48
CA ASP A 191 12.15 17.61 25.68
C ASP A 191 11.23 16.39 25.44
N LYS A 192 10.65 16.27 24.25
CA LYS A 192 9.70 15.22 23.86
C LYS A 192 10.29 14.14 22.94
N VAL A 193 11.60 14.07 22.70
CA VAL A 193 12.21 13.05 21.80
C VAL A 193 11.80 11.62 22.14
N SER A 194 11.74 11.28 23.44
CA SER A 194 11.33 9.93 23.89
C SER A 194 9.85 9.63 23.59
N SER A 195 9.03 10.64 23.31
CA SER A 195 7.63 10.53 22.94
C SER A 195 7.37 10.67 21.44
N GLN A 196 8.44 10.78 20.64
CA GLN A 196 8.34 10.76 19.18
C GLN A 196 8.27 9.32 18.67
N TYR A 197 7.45 9.14 17.65
CA TYR A 197 7.32 7.88 16.92
C TYR A 197 8.61 7.53 16.18
N HIS A 198 9.02 6.28 16.28
CA HIS A 198 10.10 5.68 15.51
C HIS A 198 9.74 4.21 15.25
N PHE A 199 9.80 3.76 14.00
CA PHE A 199 9.21 2.48 13.59
C PHE A 199 9.71 1.30 14.43
N ARG A 200 11.03 1.10 14.53
CA ARG A 200 11.59 -0.04 15.28
C ARG A 200 11.32 0.03 16.78
N LYS A 201 11.17 1.24 17.32
CA LYS A 201 10.88 1.44 18.74
C LYS A 201 9.41 1.08 19.02
N ALA A 202 8.51 1.50 18.15
CA ALA A 202 7.11 1.14 18.19
C ALA A 202 6.92 -0.38 18.03
N LEU A 203 7.57 -0.98 17.03
CA LEU A 203 7.51 -2.42 16.77
C LEU A 203 8.05 -3.25 17.95
N SER A 204 9.21 -2.89 18.50
CA SER A 204 9.79 -3.60 19.65
C SER A 204 8.89 -3.54 20.88
N ARG A 205 8.25 -2.40 21.13
CA ARG A 205 7.33 -2.23 22.26
C ARG A 205 6.04 -2.99 22.05
N PHE A 206 5.51 -2.97 20.83
CA PHE A 206 4.37 -3.78 20.43
C PHE A 206 4.62 -5.28 20.65
N GLN A 207 5.77 -5.80 20.20
CA GLN A 207 6.16 -7.21 20.40
C GLN A 207 6.26 -7.57 21.90
N GLN A 208 6.96 -6.75 22.71
CA GLN A 208 7.08 -6.96 24.15
C GLN A 208 5.73 -6.99 24.87
N ASN A 209 4.79 -6.15 24.43
CA ASN A 209 3.46 -6.06 25.02
C ASN A 209 2.60 -7.28 24.66
N LEU A 210 2.66 -7.75 23.41
CA LEU A 210 2.00 -8.99 22.99
C LEU A 210 2.52 -10.21 23.75
N GLU A 211 3.84 -10.34 23.92
CA GLU A 211 4.47 -11.42 24.70
C GLU A 211 4.00 -11.42 26.16
N LYS A 212 3.89 -10.24 26.78
CA LYS A 212 3.42 -10.08 28.17
C LYS A 212 1.91 -10.14 28.33
N LYS A 213 1.15 -10.10 27.22
CA LYS A 213 -0.31 -9.96 27.21
C LYS A 213 -0.78 -8.72 27.99
N GLU A 214 -0.04 -7.62 27.85
CA GLU A 214 -0.32 -6.35 28.51
C GLU A 214 -0.73 -5.28 27.48
N ALA A 215 -1.76 -4.50 27.77
CA ALA A 215 -2.16 -3.39 26.92
C ALA A 215 -1.05 -2.34 26.78
N LEU A 216 -0.82 -1.85 25.56
CA LEU A 216 0.09 -0.74 25.30
C LEU A 216 -0.36 0.52 26.05
N LYS A 217 0.60 1.16 26.73
CA LYS A 217 0.39 2.43 27.44
C LYS A 217 0.88 3.61 26.58
N PRO A 218 0.35 4.83 26.77
CA PRO A 218 0.88 6.03 26.11
C PRO A 218 2.39 6.21 26.37
N PRO A 219 3.16 6.72 25.38
CA PRO A 219 2.69 7.18 24.07
C PRO A 219 2.50 6.05 23.04
N TYR A 220 2.92 4.82 23.32
CA TYR A 220 2.94 3.75 22.31
C TYR A 220 1.54 3.36 21.79
N SER A 221 0.51 3.44 22.63
CA SER A 221 -0.86 3.15 22.21
C SER A 221 -1.40 4.14 21.16
N SER A 222 -0.94 5.40 21.16
CA SER A 222 -1.35 6.37 20.13
C SER A 222 -0.64 6.13 18.79
N TRP A 223 0.40 5.30 18.76
CA TRP A 223 1.19 5.01 17.56
C TRP A 223 0.65 3.84 16.74
N LEU A 224 -0.33 3.08 17.25
CA LEU A 224 -0.80 1.83 16.63
C LEU A 224 -1.25 2.02 15.18
N LYS A 225 -1.95 3.12 14.86
CA LYS A 225 -2.37 3.41 13.47
C LYS A 225 -1.17 3.61 12.54
N LYS A 226 -0.17 4.40 12.97
CA LYS A 226 1.05 4.65 12.19
C LYS A 226 1.90 3.38 12.09
N LEU A 227 2.03 2.64 13.18
CA LEU A 227 2.74 1.35 13.21
C LEU A 227 2.12 0.34 12.25
N ALA A 228 0.79 0.25 12.19
CA ALA A 228 0.11 -0.66 11.27
C ALA A 228 0.43 -0.33 9.80
N ARG A 229 0.40 0.96 9.43
CA ARG A 229 0.77 1.43 8.09
C ARG A 229 2.25 1.16 7.79
N ASP A 230 3.14 1.59 8.69
CA ASP A 230 4.59 1.48 8.47
C ASP A 230 5.09 0.05 8.47
N SER A 231 4.40 -0.86 9.17
CA SER A 231 4.72 -2.28 9.14
C SER A 231 4.54 -2.88 7.75
N ALA A 232 3.43 -2.58 7.08
CA ALA A 232 3.22 -2.99 5.69
C ALA A 232 4.26 -2.35 4.75
N VAL A 233 4.56 -1.07 4.93
CA VAL A 233 5.58 -0.37 4.12
C VAL A 233 6.98 -0.98 4.33
N PHE A 234 7.37 -1.27 5.57
CA PHE A 234 8.69 -1.82 5.88
C PHE A 234 8.91 -3.21 5.28
N LEU A 235 7.87 -4.04 5.26
CA LEU A 235 7.91 -5.37 4.63
C LEU A 235 8.14 -5.30 3.11
N ARG A 236 7.77 -4.19 2.46
CA ARG A 236 8.02 -3.96 1.03
C ARG A 236 9.45 -3.51 0.72
N ILE A 237 10.27 -3.21 1.74
CA ILE A 237 11.66 -2.82 1.52
C ILE A 237 12.45 -4.02 0.96
N PRO A 238 13.12 -3.89 -0.20
CA PRO A 238 13.96 -4.95 -0.74
C PRO A 238 15.15 -5.26 0.19
N ALA A 239 15.17 -6.45 0.79
CA ALA A 239 16.15 -6.82 1.81
C ALA A 239 17.40 -7.54 1.27
N GLN A 240 17.58 -7.64 -0.05
CA GLN A 240 18.59 -8.52 -0.68
C GLN A 240 20.03 -8.21 -0.22
N THR A 241 20.31 -6.96 0.17
CA THR A 241 21.64 -6.51 0.58
C THR A 241 21.73 -6.03 2.03
N SER A 242 20.63 -6.04 2.79
CA SER A 242 20.59 -5.51 4.17
C SER A 242 20.16 -6.58 5.17
N GLN A 243 21.14 -7.13 5.90
CA GLN A 243 20.90 -8.12 6.95
C GLN A 243 20.03 -7.56 8.09
N VAL A 244 20.13 -6.26 8.38
CA VAL A 244 19.32 -5.60 9.41
C VAL A 244 17.84 -5.60 9.01
N ILE A 245 17.54 -5.22 7.77
CA ILE A 245 16.15 -5.20 7.28
C ILE A 245 15.61 -6.62 7.23
N ARG A 246 16.40 -7.58 6.71
CA ARG A 246 16.03 -8.99 6.69
C ARG A 246 15.72 -9.56 8.08
N SER A 247 16.50 -9.19 9.11
CA SER A 247 16.25 -9.61 10.49
C SER A 247 14.90 -9.12 10.99
N VAL A 248 14.62 -7.82 10.81
CA VAL A 248 13.35 -7.23 11.27
C VAL A 248 12.15 -7.82 10.51
N GLN A 249 12.25 -8.03 9.20
CA GLN A 249 11.19 -8.69 8.43
C GLN A 249 10.94 -10.13 8.90
N LYS A 250 12.01 -10.86 9.25
CA LYS A 250 11.90 -12.21 9.82
C LYS A 250 11.24 -12.19 11.20
N GLU A 251 11.61 -11.25 12.07
CA GLU A 251 10.97 -11.06 13.38
C GLU A 251 9.47 -10.75 13.24
N MET A 252 9.09 -9.94 12.25
CA MET A 252 7.68 -9.66 11.94
C MET A 252 6.94 -10.90 11.42
N ALA A 253 7.60 -11.76 10.62
CA ALA A 253 7.04 -13.02 10.17
C ALA A 253 6.83 -14.00 11.33
N GLU A 254 7.83 -14.18 12.18
CA GLU A 254 7.75 -15.03 13.39
C GLU A 254 6.64 -14.54 14.33
N LEU A 255 6.46 -13.22 14.45
CA LEU A 255 5.37 -12.63 15.22
C LEU A 255 3.99 -13.06 14.68
N VAL A 256 3.70 -12.90 13.39
CA VAL A 256 2.39 -13.28 12.85
C VAL A 256 2.18 -14.79 12.87
N LEU A 257 3.23 -15.58 12.59
CA LEU A 257 3.13 -17.03 12.65
C LEU A 257 2.85 -17.55 14.08
N SER A 258 3.31 -16.83 15.11
CA SER A 258 3.05 -17.19 16.50
C SER A 258 1.72 -16.67 17.05
N GLN A 259 1.33 -15.44 16.70
CA GLN A 259 0.07 -14.82 17.18
C GLN A 259 -1.16 -15.24 16.37
N GLY A 260 -0.96 -15.64 15.11
CA GLY A 260 -2.04 -15.86 14.15
C GLY A 260 -2.52 -14.56 13.50
N VAL A 261 -3.46 -14.69 12.57
CA VAL A 261 -4.12 -13.57 11.91
C VAL A 261 -5.44 -13.31 12.63
N PRO A 262 -5.65 -12.12 13.24
CA PRO A 262 -6.92 -11.78 13.88
C PRO A 262 -8.10 -11.89 12.92
N ASP A 263 -9.24 -12.35 13.43
CA ASP A 263 -10.49 -12.43 12.66
C ASP A 263 -11.29 -11.14 12.80
N VAL A 264 -11.80 -10.63 11.67
CA VAL A 264 -12.56 -9.37 11.60
C VAL A 264 -13.91 -9.64 10.99
N THR A 265 -14.96 -9.46 11.79
CA THR A 265 -16.33 -9.71 11.36
C THR A 265 -17.28 -8.63 11.87
N ALA A 266 -18.53 -8.67 11.41
CA ALA A 266 -19.60 -7.79 11.90
C ALA A 266 -19.76 -7.87 13.42
N ASP A 267 -19.68 -9.10 13.94
CA ASP A 267 -19.88 -9.45 15.35
C ASP A 267 -18.61 -9.22 16.19
N ASN A 268 -17.43 -9.32 15.56
CA ASN A 268 -16.14 -9.00 16.18
C ASN A 268 -15.39 -7.90 15.42
N PRO A 269 -15.83 -6.63 15.53
CA PRO A 269 -15.22 -5.54 14.79
C PRO A 269 -13.96 -4.99 15.47
N ILE A 270 -12.97 -4.61 14.67
CA ILE A 270 -11.64 -4.18 15.11
C ILE A 270 -11.49 -2.66 14.96
N LYS A 271 -10.82 -2.00 15.92
CA LYS A 271 -10.51 -0.57 15.82
C LYS A 271 -9.31 -0.34 14.89
N GLY A 272 -9.34 0.72 14.08
CA GLY A 272 -8.23 1.10 13.19
C GLY A 272 -6.91 1.41 13.89
N SER A 273 -6.96 1.64 15.21
CA SER A 273 -5.80 1.91 16.07
C SER A 273 -5.59 0.82 17.14
N SER A 274 -5.90 -0.44 16.84
CA SER A 274 -5.66 -1.59 17.74
C SER A 274 -4.39 -2.36 17.39
N GLU A 275 -3.97 -3.22 18.32
CA GLU A 275 -2.90 -4.21 18.14
C GLU A 275 -3.25 -5.23 17.03
N ASP A 276 -4.51 -5.67 16.97
CA ASP A 276 -4.97 -6.58 15.91
C ASP A 276 -4.82 -5.97 14.51
N MET A 277 -5.05 -4.66 14.36
CA MET A 277 -4.90 -4.00 13.08
C MET A 277 -3.44 -3.98 12.62
N VAL A 278 -2.49 -3.88 13.57
CA VAL A 278 -1.07 -4.03 13.25
C VAL A 278 -0.80 -5.46 12.73
N LEU A 279 -1.30 -6.50 13.41
CA LEU A 279 -1.13 -7.89 12.97
C LEU A 279 -1.75 -8.16 11.61
N ILE A 280 -2.95 -7.63 11.33
CA ILE A 280 -3.65 -7.81 10.05
C ILE A 280 -2.84 -7.22 8.89
N ASN A 281 -2.30 -6.00 9.05
CA ASN A 281 -1.50 -5.37 8.01
C ASN A 281 -0.16 -6.10 7.78
N ILE A 282 0.48 -6.56 8.86
CA ILE A 282 1.69 -7.39 8.73
C ILE A 282 1.36 -8.70 8.00
N ALA A 283 0.28 -9.39 8.39
CA ALA A 283 -0.12 -10.65 7.81
C ALA A 283 -0.45 -10.55 6.32
N ALA A 284 -1.22 -9.52 5.93
CA ALA A 284 -1.59 -9.29 4.54
C ALA A 284 -0.35 -9.08 3.65
N GLU A 285 0.58 -8.24 4.10
CA GLU A 285 1.79 -7.96 3.33
C GLU A 285 2.77 -9.16 3.31
N LEU A 286 2.91 -9.88 4.43
CA LEU A 286 3.70 -11.11 4.47
C LEU A 286 3.15 -12.16 3.51
N TYR A 287 1.83 -12.35 3.49
CA TYR A 287 1.19 -13.31 2.60
C TYR A 287 1.47 -12.96 1.13
N ASP A 288 1.45 -11.68 0.78
CA ASP A 288 1.67 -11.22 -0.59
C ASP A 288 3.13 -11.27 -1.03
N SER A 289 4.06 -10.87 -0.16
CA SER A 289 5.44 -10.60 -0.55
C SER A 289 6.45 -11.67 -0.11
N PHE A 290 6.08 -12.62 0.77
CA PHE A 290 6.99 -13.60 1.37
C PHE A 290 6.50 -15.04 1.14
N PRO A 291 6.88 -15.70 0.02
CA PRO A 291 6.38 -17.04 -0.34
C PRO A 291 6.60 -18.13 0.72
N GLU A 292 7.71 -18.08 1.45
CA GLU A 292 8.03 -19.01 2.53
C GLU A 292 7.11 -18.86 3.75
N VAL A 293 6.68 -17.64 4.03
CA VAL A 293 5.70 -17.34 5.08
C VAL A 293 4.30 -17.70 4.60
N ARG A 294 3.97 -17.37 3.34
CA ARG A 294 2.71 -17.76 2.68
C ARG A 294 2.46 -19.26 2.80
N LYS A 295 3.46 -20.10 2.51
CA LYS A 295 3.33 -21.57 2.59
C LYS A 295 2.96 -22.03 4.01
N GLN A 296 3.52 -21.41 5.04
CA GLN A 296 3.19 -21.72 6.43
C GLN A 296 1.79 -21.22 6.79
N MET A 297 1.39 -20.05 6.29
CA MET A 297 0.04 -19.50 6.46
C MET A 297 -1.04 -20.25 5.66
N SER A 298 -0.67 -20.97 4.59
CA SER A 298 -1.60 -21.66 3.68
C SER A 298 -2.29 -22.90 4.27
N ALA A 299 -1.90 -23.32 5.48
CA ALA A 299 -2.65 -24.34 6.22
C ALA A 299 -4.09 -23.86 6.49
N PRO A 300 -5.11 -24.72 6.34
CA PRO A 300 -6.49 -24.34 6.57
C PRO A 300 -6.66 -23.76 7.98
N ASN A 301 -7.35 -22.62 8.06
CA ASN A 301 -7.76 -22.07 9.35
C ASN A 301 -8.73 -23.07 9.99
N GLN A 302 -8.46 -23.52 11.22
CA GLN A 302 -9.32 -24.51 11.89
C GLN A 302 -10.78 -24.03 12.05
N ASN A 303 -11.04 -22.72 11.88
CA ASN A 303 -12.33 -22.08 12.06
C ASN A 303 -13.08 -21.76 10.75
N LEU A 304 -12.52 -22.02 9.56
CA LEU A 304 -13.24 -21.79 8.30
C LEU A 304 -14.03 -23.04 7.88
N PRO A 305 -15.28 -22.90 7.40
CA PRO A 305 -16.04 -24.03 6.88
C PRO A 305 -15.28 -24.67 5.71
N GLU A 306 -15.32 -26.00 5.66
CA GLU A 306 -14.66 -26.75 4.59
C GLU A 306 -15.34 -26.44 3.26
N MET A 307 -14.58 -25.88 2.32
CA MET A 307 -15.03 -25.60 0.96
C MET A 307 -14.36 -26.59 0.02
N THR A 308 -15.11 -27.60 -0.40
CA THR A 308 -14.60 -28.63 -1.31
C THR A 308 -14.26 -28.02 -2.67
N THR A 309 -13.01 -28.18 -3.10
CA THR A 309 -12.57 -27.75 -4.43
C THR A 309 -13.33 -28.50 -5.50
N SER A 310 -13.78 -27.77 -6.51
CA SER A 310 -14.41 -28.34 -7.70
C SER A 310 -13.36 -28.96 -8.62
N PRO A 311 -13.75 -29.89 -9.51
CA PRO A 311 -12.93 -30.27 -10.65
C PRO A 311 -12.52 -29.05 -11.47
N ALA A 312 -11.55 -29.22 -12.38
CA ALA A 312 -11.16 -28.16 -13.30
C ALA A 312 -12.38 -27.62 -14.09
N VAL A 313 -12.62 -26.32 -14.03
CA VAL A 313 -13.75 -25.66 -14.70
C VAL A 313 -13.21 -24.79 -15.82
N THR A 314 -13.72 -24.96 -17.03
CA THR A 314 -13.42 -24.07 -18.16
C THR A 314 -14.55 -23.07 -18.34
N VAL A 315 -14.22 -21.78 -18.18
CA VAL A 315 -15.15 -20.66 -18.36
C VAL A 315 -14.88 -19.96 -19.69
N LYS A 316 -15.94 -19.59 -20.41
CA LYS A 316 -15.85 -18.73 -21.60
C LYS A 316 -15.97 -17.28 -21.17
N ILE A 317 -14.97 -16.48 -21.51
CA ILE A 317 -14.86 -15.08 -21.15
C ILE A 317 -14.88 -14.25 -22.42
N ASP A 318 -15.78 -13.27 -22.49
CA ASP A 318 -15.73 -12.28 -23.56
C ASP A 318 -14.61 -11.27 -23.29
N GLY A 319 -13.53 -11.40 -24.04
CA GLY A 319 -12.37 -10.52 -24.01
C GLY A 319 -12.54 -9.27 -24.87
N ARG A 320 -13.70 -9.03 -25.50
CA ARG A 320 -13.98 -7.73 -26.13
C ARG A 320 -14.41 -6.70 -25.08
N ASN A 321 -13.94 -5.46 -25.23
CA ASN A 321 -14.35 -4.35 -24.38
C ASN A 321 -14.17 -3.01 -25.11
N GLU A 322 -15.26 -2.32 -25.42
CA GLU A 322 -15.25 -1.04 -26.14
C GLU A 322 -15.25 0.18 -25.20
N GLY A 323 -15.33 -0.04 -23.88
CA GLY A 323 -15.39 1.01 -22.87
C GLY A 323 -14.29 0.89 -21.80
N PRO A 324 -14.50 1.52 -20.62
CA PRO A 324 -13.58 1.42 -19.50
C PRO A 324 -13.34 -0.03 -19.05
N LYS A 325 -12.30 -0.26 -18.24
CA LYS A 325 -11.93 -1.61 -17.77
C LYS A 325 -13.16 -2.39 -17.28
N ALA A 326 -13.34 -3.62 -17.76
CA ALA A 326 -14.54 -4.41 -17.50
C ALA A 326 -14.23 -5.72 -16.78
N TRP A 327 -15.09 -6.09 -15.82
CA TRP A 327 -14.93 -7.29 -15.01
C TRP A 327 -15.83 -8.42 -15.53
N ARG A 328 -15.23 -9.55 -15.90
CA ARG A 328 -15.95 -10.75 -16.35
C ARG A 328 -16.02 -11.76 -15.21
N SER A 329 -17.25 -12.06 -14.76
CA SER A 329 -17.54 -13.05 -13.72
C SER A 329 -17.21 -14.46 -14.18
N THR A 330 -16.57 -15.24 -13.31
CA THR A 330 -16.28 -16.66 -13.59
C THR A 330 -17.26 -17.61 -12.90
N GLY A 331 -18.02 -17.14 -11.90
CA GLY A 331 -18.84 -18.00 -11.04
C GLY A 331 -18.02 -18.86 -10.07
N LEU A 332 -16.72 -18.56 -9.91
CA LEU A 332 -15.80 -19.32 -9.07
C LEU A 332 -15.23 -18.45 -7.94
N TYR A 333 -14.86 -19.10 -6.85
CA TYR A 333 -14.32 -18.50 -5.64
C TYR A 333 -13.02 -19.21 -5.22
N ILE A 334 -12.06 -18.47 -4.68
CA ILE A 334 -10.84 -19.03 -4.08
C ILE A 334 -11.01 -18.98 -2.56
N PRO A 335 -10.97 -20.13 -1.87
CA PRO A 335 -10.98 -20.13 -0.41
C PRO A 335 -9.79 -19.37 0.18
N PRO A 336 -9.97 -18.74 1.36
CA PRO A 336 -8.89 -18.04 2.03
C PRO A 336 -7.62 -18.89 2.13
N ARG A 337 -6.49 -18.29 1.76
CA ARG A 337 -5.14 -18.86 1.79
C ARG A 337 -4.88 -20.07 0.88
N ARG A 338 -5.83 -20.41 0.01
CA ARG A 338 -5.63 -21.42 -1.03
C ARG A 338 -5.09 -20.79 -2.31
N THR A 339 -4.44 -21.62 -3.12
CA THR A 339 -3.94 -21.25 -4.44
C THR A 339 -4.83 -21.89 -5.50
N ALA A 340 -5.24 -21.11 -6.49
CA ALA A 340 -5.90 -21.61 -7.69
C ALA A 340 -4.96 -21.49 -8.89
N THR A 341 -5.04 -22.48 -9.78
CA THR A 341 -4.27 -22.48 -11.03
C THR A 341 -5.18 -22.07 -12.19
N LEU A 342 -4.81 -21.02 -12.93
CA LEU A 342 -5.52 -20.55 -14.10
C LEU A 342 -4.70 -20.81 -15.36
N HIS A 343 -5.32 -21.48 -16.34
CA HIS A 343 -4.76 -21.71 -17.66
C HIS A 343 -5.46 -20.82 -18.69
N PHE A 344 -4.70 -19.90 -19.26
CA PHE A 344 -5.09 -18.96 -20.30
C PHE A 344 -4.62 -19.43 -21.68
N PRO A 345 -5.35 -19.08 -22.76
CA PRO A 345 -4.83 -19.26 -24.11
C PRO A 345 -3.65 -18.32 -24.36
N ALA A 346 -2.77 -18.67 -25.30
CA ALA A 346 -1.60 -17.85 -25.64
C ALA A 346 -1.96 -16.41 -26.05
N SER A 347 -3.14 -16.21 -26.65
CA SER A 347 -3.63 -14.88 -27.04
C SER A 347 -3.84 -13.93 -25.86
N ALA A 348 -4.05 -14.43 -24.64
CA ALA A 348 -4.32 -13.62 -23.47
C ALA A 348 -3.08 -13.00 -22.81
N VAL A 349 -1.88 -13.57 -23.05
CA VAL A 349 -0.64 -13.22 -22.32
C VAL A 349 -0.13 -11.81 -22.67
N ALA A 350 -0.37 -11.34 -23.89
CA ALA A 350 -0.01 -9.99 -24.33
C ALA A 350 -1.20 -9.02 -24.35
N ALA A 351 -2.37 -9.46 -23.84
CA ALA A 351 -3.62 -8.71 -23.95
C ALA A 351 -3.91 -7.85 -22.71
N ASN A 352 -2.93 -7.64 -21.83
CA ASN A 352 -3.06 -6.83 -20.61
C ASN A 352 -4.27 -7.20 -19.73
N LEU A 353 -4.67 -8.48 -19.74
CA LEU A 353 -5.70 -8.97 -18.83
C LEU A 353 -5.17 -9.01 -17.39
N GLU A 354 -6.08 -8.89 -16.43
CA GLU A 354 -5.77 -9.08 -15.02
C GLU A 354 -6.71 -10.14 -14.42
N VAL A 355 -6.22 -10.94 -13.48
CA VAL A 355 -7.06 -11.75 -12.59
C VAL A 355 -7.30 -10.95 -11.34
N GLN A 356 -8.56 -10.78 -10.94
CA GLN A 356 -8.90 -10.20 -9.65
C GLN A 356 -9.55 -11.24 -8.74
N ILE A 357 -9.11 -11.28 -7.49
CA ILE A 357 -9.73 -12.01 -6.39
C ILE A 357 -10.44 -10.98 -5.50
N GLY A 358 -11.73 -11.19 -5.23
CA GLY A 358 -12.56 -10.33 -4.41
C GLY A 358 -13.43 -9.37 -5.25
N CYS A 359 -14.66 -9.15 -4.81
CA CYS A 359 -15.66 -8.33 -5.52
C CYS A 359 -15.60 -6.83 -5.22
N HIS A 360 -14.81 -6.42 -4.23
CA HIS A 360 -14.79 -5.05 -3.72
C HIS A 360 -13.88 -4.13 -4.54
N THR A 361 -14.02 -2.83 -4.30
CA THR A 361 -13.04 -1.79 -4.69
C THR A 361 -12.58 -0.94 -3.50
N ASP A 362 -13.28 -1.07 -2.37
CA ASP A 362 -13.09 -0.31 -1.14
C ASP A 362 -11.78 -0.66 -0.41
N ASP A 363 -11.13 0.38 0.09
CA ASP A 363 -10.07 0.30 1.10
C ASP A 363 -10.58 0.90 2.42
N LEU A 364 -10.71 0.07 3.46
CA LEU A 364 -11.16 0.50 4.78
C LEU A 364 -10.01 0.88 5.73
N SER A 365 -8.77 0.97 5.26
CA SER A 365 -7.58 1.23 6.09
C SER A 365 -7.65 2.57 6.85
N HIS A 366 -8.50 3.50 6.42
CA HIS A 366 -8.73 4.78 7.07
C HIS A 366 -9.84 4.75 8.13
N ALA A 367 -10.68 3.71 8.15
CA ALA A 367 -11.82 3.61 9.03
C ALA A 367 -11.41 3.53 10.52
N ALA A 368 -12.15 4.22 11.39
CA ALA A 368 -11.92 4.16 12.83
C ALA A 368 -12.24 2.77 13.41
N LYS A 369 -13.14 2.03 12.76
CA LYS A 369 -13.60 0.69 13.13
C LYS A 369 -13.93 -0.10 11.87
N MET A 370 -13.50 -1.36 11.83
CA MET A 370 -13.67 -2.28 10.70
C MET A 370 -14.48 -3.49 11.13
N LYS A 371 -15.46 -3.87 10.32
CA LYS A 371 -16.33 -5.05 10.45
C LYS A 371 -15.94 -6.18 9.50
N ARG A 372 -14.89 -5.98 8.73
CA ARG A 372 -14.24 -6.96 7.85
C ARG A 372 -12.78 -6.54 7.63
N PRO A 373 -11.91 -7.40 7.08
CA PRO A 373 -10.56 -6.99 6.73
C PRO A 373 -10.57 -5.78 5.77
N PRO A 374 -9.60 -4.85 5.89
CA PRO A 374 -9.71 -3.54 5.25
C PRO A 374 -9.56 -3.58 3.74
N LEU A 375 -8.62 -4.39 3.25
CA LEU A 375 -8.35 -4.58 1.83
C LEU A 375 -8.42 -6.08 1.52
N VAL A 376 -9.49 -6.48 0.83
CA VAL A 376 -9.82 -7.88 0.51
C VAL A 376 -9.76 -8.18 -0.99
N VAL A 377 -9.05 -7.33 -1.74
CA VAL A 377 -8.94 -7.40 -3.19
C VAL A 377 -7.50 -7.62 -3.57
N LYS A 378 -7.26 -8.57 -4.49
CA LYS A 378 -5.93 -8.79 -5.06
C LYS A 378 -6.02 -8.89 -6.58
N LYS A 379 -5.10 -8.22 -7.27
CA LYS A 379 -4.99 -8.24 -8.73
C LYS A 379 -3.67 -8.86 -9.17
N PHE A 380 -3.69 -9.60 -10.26
CA PHE A 380 -2.54 -10.26 -10.88
C PHE A 380 -2.56 -9.99 -12.38
N LYS A 381 -1.49 -9.42 -12.94
CA LYS A 381 -1.35 -9.30 -14.40
C LYS A 381 -1.21 -10.68 -15.02
N VAL A 382 -1.88 -10.94 -16.14
CA VAL A 382 -1.78 -12.20 -16.87
C VAL A 382 -0.54 -12.17 -17.76
N GLU A 383 0.59 -12.62 -17.20
CA GLU A 383 1.90 -12.60 -17.88
C GLU A 383 2.32 -13.95 -18.46
N LYS A 384 1.60 -15.02 -18.11
CA LYS A 384 1.90 -16.40 -18.52
C LYS A 384 0.61 -17.15 -18.82
N THR A 385 0.71 -18.18 -19.65
CA THR A 385 -0.43 -19.07 -19.95
C THR A 385 -0.87 -19.89 -18.75
N THR A 386 0.02 -20.13 -17.78
CA THR A 386 -0.33 -20.73 -16.50
C THR A 386 0.02 -19.75 -15.38
N MET A 387 -0.98 -19.36 -14.61
CA MET A 387 -0.87 -18.43 -13.49
C MET A 387 -1.32 -19.13 -12.20
N GLU A 388 -0.57 -18.96 -11.13
CA GLU A 388 -0.99 -19.31 -9.77
C GLU A 388 -1.39 -18.05 -9.04
N VAL A 389 -2.61 -18.03 -8.49
CA VAL A 389 -3.14 -16.87 -7.76
C VAL A 389 -3.66 -17.31 -6.40
N SER A 390 -3.50 -16.46 -5.39
CA SER A 390 -3.88 -16.75 -4.01
C SER A 390 -4.19 -15.46 -3.26
N SER A 391 -5.08 -15.51 -2.27
CA SER A 391 -5.41 -14.37 -1.42
C SER A 391 -5.49 -14.82 0.04
N LEU A 392 -5.00 -14.00 0.97
CA LEU A 392 -5.15 -14.25 2.41
C LEU A 392 -6.62 -14.40 2.80
N TRP A 393 -7.50 -13.62 2.17
CA TRP A 393 -8.92 -13.51 2.49
C TRP A 393 -9.83 -14.31 1.56
N GLY A 394 -9.29 -14.87 0.48
CA GLY A 394 -10.10 -15.49 -0.57
C GLY A 394 -10.94 -14.46 -1.34
N GLY A 395 -11.83 -14.93 -2.20
CA GLY A 395 -12.70 -14.05 -2.99
C GLY A 395 -13.21 -14.67 -4.28
N LEU A 396 -14.26 -14.06 -4.86
CA LEU A 396 -14.71 -14.37 -6.22
C LEU A 396 -13.61 -14.07 -7.23
N ILE A 397 -13.49 -14.89 -8.27
CA ILE A 397 -12.51 -14.73 -9.34
C ILE A 397 -13.15 -13.95 -10.49
N TYR A 398 -12.48 -12.89 -10.91
CA TYR A 398 -12.82 -12.09 -12.09
C TYR A 398 -11.68 -12.06 -13.08
N ILE A 399 -12.01 -12.04 -14.37
CA ILE A 399 -11.08 -11.66 -15.43
C ILE A 399 -11.36 -10.20 -15.79
N ILE A 400 -10.38 -9.34 -15.55
CA ILE A 400 -10.43 -7.92 -15.90
C ILE A 400 -9.93 -7.78 -17.33
N VAL A 401 -10.80 -7.24 -18.18
CA VAL A 401 -10.52 -6.94 -19.57
C VAL A 401 -10.18 -5.46 -19.68
N PRO A 402 -9.04 -5.09 -20.26
CA PRO A 402 -8.63 -3.69 -20.38
C PRO A 402 -9.56 -2.95 -21.35
N GLU A 403 -9.43 -1.63 -21.34
CA GLU A 403 -10.10 -0.75 -22.29
C GLU A 403 -9.70 -1.10 -23.72
N GLU A 404 -10.63 -0.97 -24.66
CA GLU A 404 -10.41 -1.16 -26.09
C GLU A 404 -9.91 -2.56 -26.50
N SER A 405 -10.11 -3.57 -25.66
CA SER A 405 -9.68 -4.94 -25.95
C SER A 405 -10.48 -5.55 -27.10
N THR A 406 -9.77 -6.21 -28.03
CA THR A 406 -10.33 -6.88 -29.22
C THR A 406 -10.19 -8.40 -29.20
N LEU A 407 -9.80 -8.98 -28.06
CA LEU A 407 -9.35 -10.37 -27.90
C LEU A 407 -10.40 -11.43 -28.29
N GLY A 408 -11.68 -11.06 -28.37
CA GLY A 408 -12.76 -12.01 -28.66
C GLY A 408 -13.05 -12.94 -27.49
N GLN A 409 -13.78 -14.03 -27.77
CA GLN A 409 -14.08 -15.05 -26.75
C GLN A 409 -12.83 -15.88 -26.44
N ILE A 410 -12.48 -15.99 -25.16
CA ILE A 410 -11.38 -16.81 -24.67
C ILE A 410 -11.89 -17.87 -23.69
N SER A 411 -11.21 -19.02 -23.63
CA SER A 411 -11.52 -20.08 -22.66
C SER A 411 -10.43 -20.12 -21.59
N VAL A 412 -10.82 -19.92 -20.33
CA VAL A 412 -9.90 -19.96 -19.18
C VAL A 412 -10.25 -21.19 -18.34
N THR A 413 -9.27 -22.06 -18.10
CA THR A 413 -9.47 -23.24 -17.25
C THR A 413 -8.93 -22.97 -15.86
N ILE A 414 -9.78 -23.13 -14.84
CA ILE A 414 -9.50 -22.79 -13.46
C ILE A 414 -9.56 -24.06 -12.63
N LYS A 415 -8.50 -24.33 -11.87
CA LYS A 415 -8.36 -25.48 -10.98
C LYS A 415 -8.24 -25.02 -9.52
N GLU A 416 -8.54 -25.93 -8.60
CA GLU A 416 -8.47 -25.69 -7.15
C GLU A 416 -9.36 -24.53 -6.63
N ALA A 417 -10.36 -24.13 -7.43
CA ALA A 417 -11.39 -23.16 -7.05
C ALA A 417 -12.68 -23.88 -6.59
N VAL A 418 -13.60 -23.14 -5.99
CA VAL A 418 -14.92 -23.62 -5.57
C VAL A 418 -16.01 -22.90 -6.35
N GLN A 419 -17.12 -23.58 -6.59
CA GLN A 419 -18.28 -22.96 -7.23
C GLN A 419 -18.91 -21.91 -6.30
N ALA A 420 -19.36 -20.80 -6.89
CA ALA A 420 -20.15 -19.78 -6.21
C ALA A 420 -21.58 -19.75 -6.78
N PRO A 421 -22.61 -19.45 -5.95
CA PRO A 421 -23.95 -19.27 -6.47
C PRO A 421 -23.96 -18.11 -7.49
N PHE A 422 -24.15 -18.44 -8.76
CA PHE A 422 -24.19 -17.46 -9.84
C PHE A 422 -25.40 -17.70 -10.73
N PHE A 423 -26.33 -16.75 -10.72
CA PHE A 423 -27.51 -16.78 -11.56
C PHE A 423 -27.45 -15.66 -12.59
N ARG A 424 -27.62 -15.97 -13.88
CA ARG A 424 -27.77 -14.98 -14.94
C ARG A 424 -29.13 -15.12 -15.61
N LEU A 425 -29.87 -14.03 -15.66
CA LEU A 425 -31.21 -13.97 -16.25
C LEU A 425 -31.17 -14.40 -17.72
N GLY A 426 -31.99 -15.40 -18.07
CA GLY A 426 -32.10 -15.94 -19.44
C GLY A 426 -31.03 -16.99 -19.81
N GLU A 427 -30.03 -17.20 -18.95
CA GLU A 427 -28.98 -18.23 -19.16
C GLU A 427 -29.03 -19.34 -18.10
N THR A 428 -29.25 -18.99 -16.83
CA THR A 428 -29.30 -19.96 -15.73
C THR A 428 -30.70 -20.54 -15.59
N ASP A 429 -30.79 -21.87 -15.59
CA ASP A 429 -32.05 -22.58 -15.35
C ASP A 429 -32.50 -22.46 -13.88
N VAL A 430 -33.77 -22.12 -13.65
CA VAL A 430 -34.33 -21.94 -12.31
C VAL A 430 -34.36 -23.24 -11.52
N SER A 431 -34.62 -24.38 -12.15
CA SER A 431 -34.63 -25.67 -11.45
C SER A 431 -33.22 -26.10 -11.03
N ALA A 432 -32.20 -25.82 -11.85
CA ALA A 432 -30.79 -26.01 -11.50
C ALA A 432 -30.36 -25.07 -10.36
N TRP A 433 -30.88 -23.83 -10.36
CA TRP A 433 -30.68 -22.89 -9.26
C TRP A 433 -31.19 -23.42 -7.93
N GLN A 434 -32.45 -23.85 -7.90
CA GLN A 434 -33.11 -24.37 -6.71
C GLN A 434 -32.45 -25.65 -6.18
N SER A 435 -32.13 -26.58 -7.08
CA SER A 435 -31.63 -27.90 -6.70
C SER A 435 -30.14 -27.93 -6.37
N THR A 436 -29.32 -27.02 -6.93
CA THR A 436 -27.86 -27.14 -6.84
C THR A 436 -27.14 -25.79 -6.70
N ILE A 437 -27.33 -24.85 -7.63
CA ILE A 437 -26.44 -23.65 -7.72
C ILE A 437 -26.58 -22.75 -6.50
N SER A 438 -27.79 -22.57 -5.96
CA SER A 438 -28.04 -21.77 -4.74
C SER A 438 -27.30 -22.31 -3.50
N GLN A 439 -26.96 -23.60 -3.49
CA GLN A 439 -26.30 -24.28 -2.37
C GLN A 439 -24.79 -24.39 -2.52
N TYR A 440 -24.20 -23.80 -3.57
CA TYR A 440 -22.76 -23.80 -3.72
C TYR A 440 -22.04 -23.15 -2.52
N PRO A 441 -20.85 -23.66 -2.15
CA PRO A 441 -20.27 -23.41 -0.83
C PRO A 441 -19.66 -22.02 -0.65
N ALA A 442 -19.41 -21.28 -1.73
CA ALA A 442 -18.82 -19.94 -1.63
C ALA A 442 -19.66 -18.99 -0.76
N PRO A 443 -19.03 -18.05 -0.03
CA PRO A 443 -19.73 -17.11 0.84
C PRO A 443 -20.37 -15.93 0.09
N TRP A 444 -20.07 -15.78 -1.20
CA TRP A 444 -20.58 -14.71 -2.06
C TRP A 444 -21.35 -15.30 -3.24
N ALA A 445 -22.41 -14.60 -3.64
CA ALA A 445 -23.23 -14.92 -4.80
C ALA A 445 -23.31 -13.74 -5.77
N GLU A 446 -23.50 -14.04 -7.05
CA GLU A 446 -23.78 -13.04 -8.08
C GLU A 446 -25.15 -13.29 -8.73
N LEU A 447 -25.94 -12.24 -8.89
CA LEU A 447 -27.21 -12.25 -9.62
C LEU A 447 -27.10 -11.24 -10.77
N ALA A 448 -27.09 -11.73 -12.00
CA ALA A 448 -26.72 -10.96 -13.19
C ALA A 448 -27.87 -10.78 -14.18
N THR A 449 -27.92 -9.58 -14.75
CA THR A 449 -28.63 -9.25 -15.98
C THR A 449 -27.61 -8.80 -17.03
N GLU A 450 -28.09 -8.39 -18.22
CA GLU A 450 -27.26 -7.77 -19.26
C GLU A 450 -26.49 -6.52 -18.76
N ASN A 451 -27.17 -5.64 -18.01
CA ASN A 451 -26.67 -4.30 -17.70
C ASN A 451 -26.25 -4.11 -16.23
N ILE A 452 -26.61 -5.03 -15.34
CA ILE A 452 -26.25 -4.94 -13.92
C ILE A 452 -26.02 -6.32 -13.29
N ILE A 453 -25.02 -6.40 -12.42
CA ILE A 453 -24.71 -7.55 -11.58
C ILE A 453 -24.75 -7.14 -10.11
N LEU A 454 -25.56 -7.84 -9.32
CA LEU A 454 -25.65 -7.70 -7.88
C LEU A 454 -24.77 -8.77 -7.23
N THR A 455 -23.85 -8.35 -6.38
CA THR A 455 -23.01 -9.26 -5.57
C THR A 455 -23.43 -9.14 -4.12
N VAL A 456 -23.80 -10.26 -3.49
CA VAL A 456 -24.36 -10.29 -2.13
C VAL A 456 -23.82 -11.50 -1.36
N PRO A 457 -23.89 -11.52 -0.01
CA PRO A 457 -23.61 -12.71 0.76
C PRO A 457 -24.47 -13.88 0.28
N ALA A 458 -23.86 -15.03 0.04
CA ALA A 458 -24.56 -16.20 -0.47
C ALA A 458 -25.72 -16.63 0.43
N ALA A 459 -25.55 -16.46 1.76
CA ALA A 459 -26.58 -16.75 2.75
C ALA A 459 -27.93 -16.08 2.46
N ASP A 460 -27.92 -14.86 1.89
CA ASP A 460 -29.13 -14.09 1.61
C ASP A 460 -29.91 -14.64 0.39
N VAL A 461 -29.24 -15.40 -0.48
CA VAL A 461 -29.84 -15.94 -1.72
C VAL A 461 -29.98 -17.45 -1.73
N ARG A 462 -29.38 -18.18 -0.78
CA ARG A 462 -29.52 -19.66 -0.70
C ARG A 462 -30.98 -20.12 -0.57
N HIS A 463 -31.83 -19.27 0.00
CA HIS A 463 -33.25 -19.53 0.19
C HIS A 463 -34.15 -18.84 -0.86
N MET A 464 -33.55 -18.24 -1.89
CA MET A 464 -34.29 -17.57 -2.96
C MET A 464 -34.69 -18.59 -4.03
N ASP A 465 -35.97 -18.96 -4.07
CA ASP A 465 -36.45 -19.99 -5.01
C ASP A 465 -36.35 -19.56 -6.48
N ASN A 466 -36.70 -18.31 -6.80
CA ASN A 466 -36.67 -17.83 -8.19
C ASN A 466 -36.10 -16.40 -8.29
N PRO A 467 -34.82 -16.25 -8.70
CA PRO A 467 -34.20 -14.94 -8.93
C PRO A 467 -34.76 -14.17 -10.12
N GLU A 468 -35.44 -14.81 -11.09
CA GLU A 468 -35.87 -14.18 -12.34
C GLU A 468 -36.79 -12.99 -12.11
N ARG A 469 -37.70 -13.06 -11.12
CA ARG A 469 -38.64 -11.97 -10.85
C ARG A 469 -37.90 -10.71 -10.42
N LEU A 470 -36.93 -10.85 -9.52
CA LEU A 470 -36.09 -9.75 -9.04
C LEU A 470 -35.27 -9.19 -10.21
N LEU A 471 -34.59 -10.06 -10.95
CA LEU A 471 -33.70 -9.66 -12.04
C LEU A 471 -34.44 -9.06 -13.23
N SER A 472 -35.69 -9.47 -13.48
CA SER A 472 -36.56 -8.84 -14.48
C SER A 472 -36.90 -7.39 -14.12
N ILE A 473 -37.07 -7.08 -12.84
CA ILE A 473 -37.29 -5.71 -12.38
C ILE A 473 -36.02 -4.88 -12.58
N TRP A 474 -34.85 -5.41 -12.18
CA TRP A 474 -33.56 -4.75 -12.42
C TRP A 474 -33.28 -4.50 -13.90
N SER A 475 -33.51 -5.50 -14.75
CA SER A 475 -33.34 -5.36 -16.20
C SER A 475 -34.24 -4.25 -16.77
N LYS A 476 -35.51 -4.19 -16.35
CA LYS A 476 -36.42 -3.09 -16.74
C LYS A 476 -35.90 -1.73 -16.27
N MET A 477 -35.47 -1.60 -15.02
CA MET A 477 -34.95 -0.33 -14.48
C MET A 477 -33.72 0.14 -15.28
N MET A 478 -32.77 -0.75 -15.57
CA MET A 478 -31.57 -0.40 -16.33
C MET A 478 -31.92 0.02 -17.77
N ASN A 479 -32.89 -0.63 -18.41
CA ASN A 479 -33.36 -0.23 -19.74
C ASN A 479 -34.06 1.14 -19.74
N GLU A 480 -34.84 1.44 -18.70
CA GLU A 480 -35.45 2.76 -18.54
C GLU A 480 -34.40 3.86 -18.27
N ILE A 481 -33.33 3.55 -17.52
CA ILE A 481 -32.18 4.45 -17.34
C ILE A 481 -31.51 4.73 -18.69
N ALA A 482 -31.24 3.68 -19.49
CA ALA A 482 -30.65 3.82 -20.82
C ALA A 482 -31.52 4.72 -21.71
N ARG A 483 -32.83 4.49 -21.71
CA ARG A 483 -33.82 5.27 -22.46
C ARG A 483 -33.84 6.73 -22.02
N LEU A 484 -33.85 6.99 -20.71
CA LEU A 484 -33.85 8.34 -20.16
C LEU A 484 -32.56 9.10 -20.50
N ALA A 485 -31.41 8.42 -20.46
CA ALA A 485 -30.12 8.99 -20.80
C ALA A 485 -29.86 9.09 -22.32
N ALA A 486 -30.76 8.58 -23.16
CA ALA A 486 -30.64 8.52 -24.61
C ALA A 486 -29.35 7.80 -25.10
N ILE A 487 -28.98 6.71 -24.43
CA ILE A 487 -27.83 5.86 -24.78
C ILE A 487 -28.32 4.47 -25.27
N PRO A 488 -27.44 3.63 -25.87
CA PRO A 488 -27.81 2.27 -26.25
C PRO A 488 -28.38 1.46 -25.08
N ALA A 489 -29.38 0.60 -25.37
CA ALA A 489 -30.07 -0.19 -24.36
C ALA A 489 -29.14 -1.17 -23.62
N THR A 490 -28.12 -1.69 -24.31
CA THR A 490 -27.08 -2.52 -23.72
C THR A 490 -25.88 -1.65 -23.37
N PHE A 491 -25.41 -1.75 -22.14
CA PHE A 491 -24.25 -0.99 -21.68
C PHE A 491 -22.94 -1.63 -22.19
N PRO A 492 -21.86 -0.86 -22.38
CA PRO A 492 -20.55 -1.40 -22.79
C PRO A 492 -20.00 -2.46 -21.82
N ARG A 493 -20.38 -2.33 -20.54
CA ARG A 493 -20.17 -3.33 -19.51
C ARG A 493 -21.34 -3.28 -18.52
N PRO A 494 -21.67 -4.39 -17.84
CA PRO A 494 -22.62 -4.31 -16.74
C PRO A 494 -22.07 -3.44 -15.61
N GLU A 495 -22.96 -2.67 -14.99
CA GLU A 495 -22.67 -2.06 -13.69
C GLU A 495 -22.67 -3.12 -12.59
N ARG A 496 -21.96 -2.84 -11.50
CA ARG A 496 -21.80 -3.77 -10.39
C ARG A 496 -22.16 -3.10 -9.08
N MET A 497 -22.96 -3.78 -8.27
CA MET A 497 -23.29 -3.37 -6.91
C MET A 497 -22.90 -4.49 -5.95
N VAL A 498 -22.14 -4.15 -4.91
CA VAL A 498 -21.74 -5.10 -3.86
C VAL A 498 -22.47 -4.72 -2.58
N GLY A 499 -23.34 -5.60 -2.10
CA GLY A 499 -23.94 -5.49 -0.78
C GLY A 499 -23.00 -6.13 0.23
N ASP A 500 -22.40 -5.32 1.10
CA ASP A 500 -21.45 -5.79 2.11
C ASP A 500 -21.73 -5.15 3.48
N VAL A 501 -21.21 -5.75 4.54
CA VAL A 501 -21.38 -5.30 5.92
C VAL A 501 -20.75 -3.92 6.19
N GLN A 502 -19.76 -3.54 5.38
CA GLN A 502 -19.10 -2.24 5.47
C GLN A 502 -18.47 -1.82 4.14
N ILE A 503 -18.82 -0.61 3.71
CA ILE A 503 -18.22 0.12 2.59
C ILE A 503 -17.39 1.30 3.12
N SER A 504 -16.54 1.89 2.27
CA SER A 504 -15.67 3.02 2.64
C SER A 504 -16.47 4.27 3.05
N TYR A 505 -17.65 4.48 2.46
CA TYR A 505 -18.53 5.62 2.72
C TYR A 505 -19.99 5.18 2.79
N GLY A 506 -20.60 5.23 3.98
CA GLY A 506 -22.00 4.85 4.17
C GLY A 506 -22.37 4.57 5.61
#